data_AF-A0A927F8M7-F1
#
_entry.id   AF-A0A927F8M7-F1
#
_cell.length_a   1.000
_cell.length_b   1.000
_cell.length_c   1.000
_cell.angle_alpha   90.00
_cell.angle_beta   90.00
_cell.angle_gamma   90.00
#
_symmetry.space_group_name_H-M   'P 1'
#
loop_
_entity.id
_entity.type
_entity.pdbx_description
1 polymer ?
#
loop_
_entity_poly.entity_id
_entity_poly.type
_entity_poly.pdbx_seq_one_letter_code
_entity_poly.pdbx_strand_id
1 'polypeptide(L)'
;MIKPFMQGLRAYKHAHHLVWKEGMWKHLIVPGLLSMLYFPLFVGGLFGGAFFSVQELSTYISEKWLPNEVANGVAWGLSIIVGLLAIYLAFLLYRSVVMIIYAPFIGVISETAEEKFHGTKGPGFSIGGLIYDLYRSSMVSIIMLVISLMLTVVCWLLWLLPIVGAAIYFMGMLVVQAFFAGAGFMDPVLERRRLGIRASLSHSNRHKWHAMGNGAGFVLMMFIPIVGWFLAPSYGIIAAAVSGVDTLYDGKTLRR
;
A
#
# COMPACT_ATOMS: atom_id res chain seq x y z
N MET A 1 21.32 8.31 4.16
CA MET A 1 20.31 7.33 4.60
C MET A 1 19.24 7.98 5.48
N ILE A 2 19.60 8.53 6.65
CA ILE A 2 18.63 9.12 7.59
C ILE A 2 17.97 10.39 7.04
N LYS A 3 18.73 11.31 6.41
CA LYS A 3 18.17 12.57 5.88
C LYS A 3 17.06 12.34 4.83
N PRO A 4 17.26 11.52 3.76
CA PRO A 4 16.19 11.25 2.79
C PRO A 4 14.97 10.54 3.38
N PHE A 5 15.19 9.60 4.32
CA PHE A 5 14.09 8.95 5.03
C PHE A 5 13.25 9.95 5.83
N MET A 6 13.91 10.83 6.57
CA MET A 6 13.25 11.86 7.36
C MET A 6 12.53 12.89 6.48
N GLN A 7 13.06 13.21 5.29
CA GLN A 7 12.38 14.06 4.31
C GLN A 7 11.05 13.43 3.85
N GLY A 8 11.10 12.16 3.41
CA GLY A 8 9.89 11.43 3.00
C GLY A 8 8.84 11.33 4.11
N LEU A 9 9.26 11.14 5.36
CA LEU A 9 8.35 11.11 6.51
C LEU A 9 7.80 12.50 6.86
N ARG A 10 8.65 13.54 6.81
CA ARG A 10 8.23 14.94 7.07
C ARG A 10 7.26 15.46 6.02
N ALA A 11 7.24 14.88 4.82
CA ALA A 11 6.27 15.20 3.79
C ALA A 11 4.81 15.04 4.26
N TYR A 12 4.54 14.16 5.23
CA TYR A 12 3.21 14.01 5.81
C TYR A 12 2.73 15.26 6.56
N LYS A 13 3.64 16.09 7.10
CA LYS A 13 3.28 17.38 7.70
C LYS A 13 2.77 18.37 6.64
N HIS A 14 3.44 18.42 5.48
CA HIS A 14 3.00 19.23 4.35
C HIS A 14 1.68 18.69 3.78
N ALA A 15 1.56 17.36 3.64
CA ALA A 15 0.32 16.73 3.21
C ALA A 15 -0.85 17.07 4.14
N HIS A 16 -0.64 17.04 5.46
CA HIS A 16 -1.64 17.46 6.44
C HIS A 16 -2.07 18.92 6.24
N HIS A 17 -1.12 19.81 6.03
CA HIS A 17 -1.40 21.22 5.74
C HIS A 17 -2.26 21.37 4.47
N LEU A 18 -1.86 20.74 3.36
CA LEU A 18 -2.62 20.74 2.09
C LEU A 18 -4.04 20.18 2.24
N VAL A 19 -4.20 19.09 2.99
CA VAL A 19 -5.51 18.46 3.20
C VAL A 19 -6.48 19.39 3.92
N TRP A 20 -6.04 20.00 5.02
CA TRP A 20 -6.94 20.73 5.92
C TRP A 20 -6.96 22.24 5.70
N LYS A 21 -5.81 22.86 5.42
CA LYS A 21 -5.70 24.32 5.24
C LYS A 21 -6.04 24.74 3.81
N GLU A 22 -5.57 23.97 2.83
CA GLU A 22 -5.86 24.25 1.42
C GLU A 22 -7.15 23.59 0.93
N GLY A 23 -7.92 22.94 1.80
CA GLY A 23 -9.24 22.40 1.45
C GLY A 23 -9.22 21.19 0.52
N MET A 24 -8.09 20.47 0.39
CA MET A 24 -8.02 19.28 -0.46
C MET A 24 -8.88 18.12 0.04
N TRP A 25 -9.25 18.09 1.33
CA TRP A 25 -10.04 17.01 1.98
C TRP A 25 -11.26 16.52 1.18
N LYS A 26 -11.91 17.39 0.41
CA LYS A 26 -13.06 17.04 -0.45
C LYS A 26 -12.71 15.98 -1.50
N HIS A 27 -11.51 16.04 -2.09
CA HIS A 27 -11.02 15.07 -3.07
C HIS A 27 -10.67 13.72 -2.43
N LEU A 28 -10.54 13.68 -1.10
CA LEU A 28 -10.20 12.48 -0.35
C LEU A 28 -11.44 11.69 0.07
N ILE A 29 -12.64 12.26 0.01
CA ILE A 29 -13.86 11.63 0.54
C ILE A 29 -14.18 10.34 -0.21
N VAL A 30 -14.33 10.42 -1.54
CA VAL A 30 -14.69 9.27 -2.38
C VAL A 30 -13.64 8.16 -2.26
N PRO A 31 -12.34 8.42 -2.51
CA PRO A 31 -11.32 7.40 -2.32
C PRO A 31 -11.27 6.89 -0.87
N GLY A 32 -11.32 7.77 0.14
CA GLY A 32 -11.31 7.38 1.55
C GLY A 32 -12.45 6.45 1.96
N LEU A 33 -13.66 6.68 1.44
CA LEU A 33 -14.79 5.78 1.67
C LEU A 33 -14.58 4.42 1.01
N LEU A 34 -14.05 4.40 -0.21
CA LEU A 34 -13.75 3.15 -0.93
C LEU A 34 -12.67 2.32 -0.21
N SER A 35 -11.63 2.97 0.32
CA SER A 35 -10.58 2.29 1.09
C SER A 35 -11.04 1.86 2.47
N MET A 36 -11.95 2.62 3.12
CA MET A 36 -12.59 2.20 4.36
C MET A 36 -13.45 0.95 4.14
N LEU A 37 -14.19 0.88 3.03
CA LEU A 37 -15.05 -0.26 2.68
C LEU A 37 -14.24 -1.53 2.34
N TYR A 38 -12.98 -1.39 1.93
CA TYR A 38 -12.10 -2.52 1.69
C TYR A 38 -11.99 -3.43 2.93
N PHE A 39 -11.83 -2.87 4.12
CA PHE A 39 -11.63 -3.66 5.33
C PHE A 39 -12.80 -4.63 5.63
N PRO A 40 -14.05 -4.19 5.78
CA PRO A 40 -15.16 -5.12 6.02
C PRO A 40 -15.38 -6.10 4.86
N LEU A 41 -15.18 -5.67 3.60
CA LEU A 41 -15.38 -6.55 2.43
C LEU A 41 -14.29 -7.61 2.29
N PHE A 42 -13.03 -7.20 2.26
CA PHE A 42 -11.89 -8.10 2.04
C PHE A 42 -11.45 -8.78 3.33
N VAL A 43 -11.31 -8.06 4.45
CA VAL A 43 -10.92 -8.71 5.71
C VAL A 43 -12.06 -9.55 6.23
N GLY A 44 -13.28 -9.02 6.29
CA GLY A 44 -14.45 -9.77 6.73
C GLY A 44 -14.78 -10.94 5.81
N GLY A 45 -14.74 -10.73 4.49
CA GLY A 45 -14.98 -11.77 3.49
C GLY A 45 -13.92 -12.86 3.47
N LEU A 46 -12.62 -12.51 3.48
CA LEU A 46 -11.55 -13.50 3.49
C LEU A 46 -11.45 -14.23 4.83
N PHE A 47 -11.58 -13.51 5.95
CA PHE A 47 -11.59 -14.14 7.27
C PHE A 47 -12.78 -15.07 7.42
N GLY A 48 -13.99 -14.60 7.10
CA GLY A 48 -15.21 -15.38 7.18
C GLY A 48 -15.13 -16.60 6.27
N GLY A 49 -14.81 -16.39 4.99
CA GLY A 49 -14.64 -17.48 4.03
C GLY A 49 -13.63 -18.52 4.50
N ALA A 50 -12.44 -18.10 4.93
CA ALA A 50 -11.41 -19.03 5.37
C ALA A 50 -11.78 -19.75 6.69
N PHE A 51 -12.44 -19.05 7.62
CA PHE A 51 -12.96 -19.65 8.85
C PHE A 51 -14.01 -20.71 8.55
N PHE A 52 -15.01 -20.40 7.71
CA PHE A 52 -16.06 -21.33 7.30
C PHE A 52 -15.52 -22.52 6.51
N SER A 53 -14.57 -22.32 5.61
CA SER A 53 -13.95 -23.42 4.86
C SER A 53 -13.23 -24.42 5.76
N VAL A 54 -12.57 -23.96 6.84
CA VAL A 54 -11.94 -24.87 7.82
C VAL A 54 -13.01 -25.64 8.61
N GLN A 55 -14.12 -25.01 8.95
CA GLN A 55 -15.23 -25.68 9.64
C GLN A 55 -15.93 -26.71 8.72
N GLU A 56 -16.15 -26.40 7.45
CA GLU A 56 -16.69 -27.37 6.49
C GLU A 56 -15.75 -28.56 6.30
N LEU A 57 -14.44 -28.31 6.21
CA LEU A 57 -13.44 -29.38 6.15
C LEU A 57 -13.46 -30.25 7.42
N SER A 58 -13.67 -29.64 8.60
CA SER A 58 -13.85 -30.36 9.86
C SER A 58 -15.02 -31.33 9.80
N THR A 59 -16.18 -30.85 9.35
CA THR A 59 -17.39 -31.67 9.22
C THR A 59 -17.13 -32.87 8.32
N TYR A 60 -16.51 -32.65 7.15
CA TYR A 60 -16.14 -33.73 6.22
C TYR A 60 -15.19 -34.77 6.82
N ILE A 61 -14.20 -34.33 7.61
CA ILE A 61 -13.24 -35.21 8.28
C ILE A 61 -13.92 -35.98 9.42
N SER A 62 -14.81 -35.33 10.17
CA SER A 62 -15.53 -35.93 11.30
C SER A 62 -16.49 -37.03 10.87
N GLU A 63 -17.13 -36.89 9.71
CA GLU A 63 -18.04 -37.90 9.16
C GLU A 63 -17.33 -39.21 8.77
N LYS A 64 -16.02 -39.18 8.51
CA LYS A 64 -15.28 -40.33 7.94
C LYS A 64 -14.15 -40.88 8.82
N TRP A 65 -13.50 -40.05 9.64
CA TRP A 65 -12.19 -40.41 10.21
C TRP A 65 -12.02 -40.14 11.71
N LEU A 66 -12.66 -39.12 12.27
CA LEU A 66 -12.38 -38.64 13.63
C LEU A 66 -13.66 -38.38 14.44
N PRO A 67 -13.65 -38.60 15.77
CA PRO A 67 -14.75 -38.18 16.63
C PRO A 67 -15.01 -36.67 16.53
N ASN A 68 -16.29 -36.28 16.54
CA ASN A 68 -16.74 -34.90 16.35
C ASN A 68 -16.08 -33.92 17.33
N GLU A 69 -15.89 -34.32 18.58
CA GLU A 69 -15.30 -33.48 19.64
C GLU A 69 -13.84 -33.11 19.33
N VAL A 70 -13.06 -34.08 18.83
CA VAL A 70 -11.65 -33.88 18.47
C VAL A 70 -11.54 -33.08 17.18
N ALA A 71 -12.35 -33.41 16.17
CA ALA A 71 -12.37 -32.69 14.90
C ALA A 71 -12.72 -31.20 15.10
N ASN A 72 -13.79 -30.91 15.84
CA ASN A 72 -14.23 -29.53 16.09
C ASN A 72 -13.24 -28.73 16.94
N GLY A 73 -12.59 -29.35 17.94
CA GLY A 73 -11.56 -28.70 18.73
C GLY A 73 -10.34 -28.31 17.89
N VAL A 74 -9.84 -29.22 17.05
CA VAL A 74 -8.72 -28.96 16.13
C VAL A 74 -9.12 -27.91 15.09
N ALA A 75 -10.31 -28.01 14.53
CA ALA A 75 -10.80 -27.08 13.53
C ALA A 75 -10.96 -25.66 14.08
N TRP A 76 -11.47 -25.49 15.30
CA TRP A 76 -11.57 -24.16 15.91
C TRP A 76 -10.21 -23.47 16.04
N GLY A 77 -9.19 -24.19 16.53
CA GLY A 77 -7.83 -23.67 16.62
C GLY A 77 -7.24 -23.36 15.24
N LEU A 78 -7.43 -24.25 14.27
CA LEU A 78 -6.96 -24.05 12.89
C LEU A 78 -7.67 -22.89 12.20
N SER A 79 -8.97 -22.71 12.42
CA SER A 79 -9.78 -21.62 11.87
C SER A 79 -9.27 -20.26 12.36
N ILE A 80 -8.82 -20.15 13.61
CA ILE A 80 -8.20 -18.93 14.13
C ILE A 80 -6.88 -18.65 13.40
N ILE A 81 -6.02 -19.66 13.27
CA ILE A 81 -4.71 -19.51 12.59
C ILE A 81 -4.91 -19.10 11.13
N VAL A 82 -5.78 -19.81 10.41
CA VAL A 82 -6.12 -19.53 9.01
C VAL A 82 -6.79 -18.16 8.87
N GLY A 83 -7.66 -17.79 9.80
CA GLY A 83 -8.28 -16.47 9.86
C GLY A 83 -7.25 -15.34 10.05
N LEU A 84 -6.28 -15.51 10.96
CA LEU A 84 -5.20 -14.54 11.15
C LEU A 84 -4.32 -14.41 9.90
N LEU A 85 -4.04 -15.52 9.21
CA LEU A 85 -3.35 -15.51 7.92
C LEU A 85 -4.16 -14.79 6.84
N ALA A 86 -5.49 -14.94 6.83
CA ALA A 86 -6.38 -14.23 5.91
C ALA A 86 -6.41 -12.71 6.18
N ILE A 87 -6.44 -12.29 7.45
CA ILE A 87 -6.33 -10.87 7.84
C ILE A 87 -4.98 -10.31 7.38
N TYR A 88 -3.90 -11.07 7.60
CA TYR A 88 -2.56 -10.67 7.16
C TYR A 88 -2.48 -10.53 5.63
N LEU A 89 -3.03 -11.49 4.88
CA LEU A 89 -3.11 -11.41 3.42
C LEU A 89 -3.92 -10.19 2.96
N ALA A 90 -5.07 -9.92 3.59
CA ALA A 90 -5.87 -8.74 3.31
C ALA A 90 -5.10 -7.44 3.59
N PHE A 91 -4.30 -7.39 4.65
CA PHE A 91 -3.42 -6.24 4.92
C PHE A 91 -2.36 -6.07 3.82
N LEU A 92 -1.74 -7.15 3.35
CA LEU A 92 -0.78 -7.10 2.23
C LEU A 92 -1.43 -6.61 0.93
N LEU A 93 -2.65 -7.07 0.65
CA LEU A 93 -3.41 -6.72 -0.55
C LEU A 93 -4.02 -5.32 -0.48
N TYR A 94 -4.28 -4.78 0.72
CA TYR A 94 -4.93 -3.48 0.92
C TYR A 94 -4.35 -2.41 0.03
N ARG A 95 -3.03 -2.21 0.09
CA ARG A 95 -2.35 -1.17 -0.69
C ARG A 95 -2.60 -1.35 -2.19
N SER A 96 -2.38 -2.55 -2.72
CA SER A 96 -2.44 -2.82 -4.16
C SER A 96 -3.87 -2.69 -4.68
N VAL A 97 -4.85 -3.18 -3.93
CA VAL A 97 -6.27 -3.06 -4.30
C VAL A 97 -6.71 -1.59 -4.20
N VAL A 98 -6.35 -0.90 -3.13
CA VAL A 98 -6.69 0.52 -2.95
C VAL A 98 -6.04 1.39 -4.02
N MET A 99 -4.80 1.12 -4.43
CA MET A 99 -4.13 1.81 -5.54
C MET A 99 -4.87 1.66 -6.86
N ILE A 100 -5.35 0.45 -7.17
CA ILE A 100 -6.14 0.18 -8.37
C ILE A 100 -7.47 0.93 -8.31
N ILE A 101 -8.15 0.90 -7.16
CA ILE A 101 -9.42 1.64 -6.94
C ILE A 101 -9.20 3.15 -7.00
N TYR A 102 -8.05 3.63 -6.53
CA TYR A 102 -7.70 5.05 -6.49
C TYR A 102 -7.17 5.55 -7.83
N ALA A 103 -6.73 4.68 -8.74
CA ALA A 103 -6.20 5.05 -10.05
C ALA A 103 -6.96 6.18 -10.78
N PRO A 104 -8.31 6.21 -10.85
CA PRO A 104 -9.01 7.33 -11.49
C PRO A 104 -8.93 8.66 -10.73
N PHE A 105 -8.65 8.64 -9.42
CA PHE A 105 -8.54 9.82 -8.54
C PHE A 105 -7.09 10.24 -8.28
N ILE A 106 -6.13 9.32 -8.41
CA ILE A 106 -4.71 9.54 -8.11
C ILE A 106 -4.17 10.73 -8.90
N GLY A 107 -4.47 10.78 -10.21
CA GLY A 107 -4.07 11.89 -11.07
C GLY A 107 -4.55 13.22 -10.50
N VAL A 108 -5.85 13.37 -10.26
CA VAL A 108 -6.44 14.62 -9.75
C VAL A 108 -5.87 15.02 -8.38
N ILE A 109 -5.71 14.07 -7.45
CA ILE A 109 -5.17 14.31 -6.10
C ILE A 109 -3.71 14.75 -6.19
N SER A 110 -2.90 14.05 -6.98
CA SER A 110 -1.49 14.39 -7.18
C SER A 110 -1.34 15.72 -7.92
N GLU A 111 -2.24 16.07 -8.84
CA GLU A 111 -2.24 17.36 -9.58
C GLU A 111 -2.48 18.50 -8.63
N THR A 112 -3.58 18.40 -7.90
CA THR A 112 -3.99 19.44 -6.97
C THR A 112 -2.95 19.63 -5.87
N ALA A 113 -2.28 18.55 -5.44
CA ALA A 113 -1.18 18.63 -4.48
C ALA A 113 0.06 19.33 -5.06
N GLU A 114 0.51 18.94 -6.26
CA GLU A 114 1.66 19.57 -6.93
C GLU A 114 1.37 21.04 -7.27
N GLU A 115 0.18 21.37 -7.76
CA GLU A 115 -0.22 22.74 -8.09
C GLU A 115 -0.20 23.65 -6.87
N LYS A 116 -0.77 23.19 -5.76
CA LYS A 116 -0.84 23.99 -4.53
C LYS A 116 0.51 24.14 -3.83
N PHE A 117 1.40 23.16 -3.98
CA PHE A 117 2.69 23.19 -3.30
C PHE A 117 3.81 23.80 -4.15
N HIS A 118 3.87 23.47 -5.44
CA HIS A 118 4.94 23.86 -6.37
C HIS A 118 4.49 24.88 -7.43
N GLY A 119 3.19 25.18 -7.56
CA GLY A 119 2.69 26.17 -8.52
C GLY A 119 2.67 25.72 -9.98
N THR A 120 2.92 24.44 -10.27
CA THR A 120 2.99 23.89 -11.63
C THR A 120 1.65 23.33 -12.07
N LYS A 121 1.03 23.89 -13.13
CA LYS A 121 -0.22 23.37 -13.70
C LYS A 121 -0.01 22.07 -14.47
N GLY A 122 -0.85 21.08 -14.23
CA GLY A 122 -0.82 19.80 -14.94
C GLY A 122 -1.52 19.85 -16.31
N PRO A 123 -1.35 18.82 -17.14
CA PRO A 123 -2.11 18.67 -18.38
C PRO A 123 -3.59 18.44 -18.05
N GLY A 124 -4.49 19.15 -18.75
CA GLY A 124 -5.93 19.05 -18.51
C GLY A 124 -6.51 17.64 -18.64
N PHE A 125 -7.61 17.38 -17.94
CA PHE A 125 -8.29 16.08 -17.91
C PHE A 125 -8.70 15.60 -19.32
N SER A 126 -8.34 14.36 -19.65
CA SER A 126 -8.71 13.68 -20.90
C SER A 126 -9.12 12.23 -20.62
N ILE A 127 -10.21 11.76 -21.23
CA ILE A 127 -10.71 10.38 -21.06
C ILE A 127 -9.69 9.36 -21.58
N GLY A 128 -9.01 9.65 -22.70
CA GLY A 128 -7.95 8.78 -23.22
C GLY A 128 -6.74 8.72 -22.28
N GLY A 129 -6.42 9.84 -21.63
CA GLY A 129 -5.40 9.89 -20.57
C GLY A 129 -5.82 9.06 -19.35
N LEU A 130 -7.07 9.18 -18.90
CA LEU A 130 -7.61 8.43 -17.78
C LEU A 130 -7.49 6.91 -17.98
N ILE A 131 -7.82 6.39 -19.17
CA ILE A 131 -7.70 4.96 -19.49
C ILE A 131 -6.24 4.52 -19.46
N TYR A 132 -5.34 5.33 -20.00
CA TYR A 132 -3.90 5.05 -19.96
C TYR A 132 -3.36 5.03 -18.52
N ASP A 133 -3.74 6.01 -17.71
CA ASP A 133 -3.37 6.12 -16.30
C ASP A 133 -3.92 4.93 -15.49
N LEU A 134 -5.15 4.49 -15.76
CA LEU A 134 -5.75 3.30 -15.15
C LEU A 134 -4.97 2.02 -15.49
N TYR A 135 -4.68 1.79 -16.77
CA TYR A 135 -3.92 0.62 -17.23
C TYR A 135 -2.54 0.60 -16.60
N ARG A 136 -1.84 1.74 -16.65
CA ARG A 136 -0.49 1.86 -16.14
C ARG A 136 -0.42 1.73 -14.63
N SER A 137 -1.25 2.46 -13.89
CA SER A 137 -1.34 2.37 -12.43
C SER A 137 -1.65 0.94 -11.96
N SER A 138 -2.55 0.25 -12.67
CA SER A 138 -2.85 -1.16 -12.40
C SER A 138 -1.64 -2.05 -12.64
N MET A 139 -0.95 -1.89 -13.77
CA MET A 139 0.21 -2.70 -14.12
C MET A 139 1.37 -2.50 -13.14
N VAL A 140 1.66 -1.25 -12.74
CA VAL A 140 2.68 -0.95 -11.72
C VAL A 140 2.30 -1.55 -10.38
N SER A 141 1.04 -1.40 -9.97
CA SER A 141 0.53 -1.97 -8.72
C SER A 141 0.64 -3.49 -8.69
N ILE A 142 0.34 -4.17 -9.80
CA ILE A 142 0.49 -5.62 -9.95
C ILE A 142 1.96 -6.04 -9.87
N ILE A 143 2.86 -5.37 -10.60
CA ILE A 143 4.30 -5.69 -10.57
C ILE A 143 4.84 -5.51 -9.15
N MET A 144 4.51 -4.41 -8.47
CA MET A 144 4.93 -4.17 -7.10
C MET A 144 4.33 -5.20 -6.13
N LEU A 145 3.08 -5.63 -6.34
CA LEU A 145 2.44 -6.67 -5.54
C LEU A 145 3.15 -8.02 -5.72
N VAL A 146 3.46 -8.42 -6.95
CA VAL A 146 4.15 -9.70 -7.19
C VAL A 146 5.53 -9.70 -6.55
N ILE A 147 6.29 -8.61 -6.71
CA ILE A 147 7.62 -8.51 -6.09
C ILE A 147 7.52 -8.47 -4.56
N SER A 148 6.55 -7.73 -4.01
CA SER A 148 6.36 -7.66 -2.55
C SER A 148 5.94 -9.02 -1.97
N LEU A 149 5.09 -9.78 -2.66
CA LEU A 149 4.71 -11.14 -2.28
C LEU A 149 5.92 -12.09 -2.33
N MET A 150 6.75 -12.02 -3.37
CA MET A 150 7.98 -12.82 -3.45
C MET A 150 8.92 -12.52 -2.28
N LEU A 151 9.16 -11.24 -1.96
CA LEU A 151 9.98 -10.87 -0.79
C LEU A 151 9.32 -11.29 0.52
N THR A 152 7.99 -11.23 0.61
CA THR A 152 7.23 -11.68 1.78
C THR A 152 7.47 -13.17 2.04
N VAL A 153 7.45 -14.00 0.99
CA VAL A 153 7.77 -15.43 1.09
C VAL A 153 9.21 -15.65 1.54
N VAL A 154 10.17 -14.89 1.01
CA VAL A 154 11.58 -14.97 1.44
C VAL A 154 11.72 -14.59 2.92
N CYS A 155 11.05 -13.54 3.39
CA CYS A 155 11.03 -13.18 4.80
C CYS A 155 10.40 -14.28 5.67
N TRP A 156 9.34 -14.93 5.21
CA TRP A 156 8.71 -16.07 5.89
C TRP A 156 9.70 -17.22 6.12
N LEU A 157 10.59 -17.51 5.17
CA LEU A 157 11.62 -18.55 5.35
C LEU A 157 12.61 -18.20 6.47
N LEU A 158 12.86 -16.91 6.72
CA LEU A 158 13.74 -16.46 7.81
C LEU A 158 13.13 -16.67 9.21
N TRP A 159 11.80 -16.82 9.30
CA TRP A 159 11.12 -17.13 10.56
C TRP A 159 11.51 -18.52 11.13
N LEU A 160 12.02 -19.42 10.29
CA LEU A 160 12.50 -20.75 10.70
C LEU A 160 13.73 -20.70 11.62
N LEU A 161 14.38 -19.55 11.75
CA LEU A 161 15.48 -19.35 12.71
C LEU A 161 14.92 -19.08 14.12
N PRO A 162 15.21 -19.92 15.13
CA PRO A 162 14.67 -19.74 16.48
C PRO A 162 15.13 -18.40 17.08
N ILE A 163 14.18 -17.70 17.74
CA ILE A 163 14.33 -16.41 18.47
C ILE A 163 14.68 -15.22 17.58
N VAL A 164 15.74 -15.31 16.78
CA VAL A 164 16.23 -14.20 15.92
C VAL A 164 15.36 -14.06 14.66
N GLY A 165 14.82 -15.16 14.15
CA GLY A 165 14.00 -15.18 12.94
C GLY A 165 12.72 -14.36 13.05
N ALA A 166 12.04 -14.37 14.21
CA ALA A 166 10.81 -13.61 14.42
C ALA A 166 11.03 -12.09 14.37
N ALA A 167 12.11 -11.60 14.99
CA ALA A 167 12.46 -10.18 14.97
C ALA A 167 12.87 -9.73 13.56
N ILE A 168 13.71 -10.52 12.87
CA ILE A 168 14.11 -10.27 11.48
C ILE A 168 12.90 -10.28 10.55
N TYR A 169 11.99 -11.24 10.74
CA TYR A 169 10.76 -11.34 9.98
C TYR A 169 9.90 -10.07 10.12
N PHE A 170 9.60 -9.68 11.36
CA PHE A 170 8.72 -8.54 11.63
C PHE A 170 9.32 -7.22 11.13
N MET A 171 10.60 -6.98 11.42
CA MET A 171 11.31 -5.78 10.95
C MET A 171 11.46 -5.77 9.42
N GLY A 172 11.81 -6.92 8.83
CA GLY A 172 11.93 -7.09 7.39
C GLY A 172 10.62 -6.79 6.67
N MET A 173 9.50 -7.28 7.19
CA MET A 173 8.17 -6.98 6.65
C MET A 173 7.86 -5.50 6.67
N LEU A 174 8.08 -4.82 7.80
CA LEU A 174 7.83 -3.38 7.89
C LEU A 174 8.68 -2.60 6.87
N VAL A 175 9.94 -3.00 6.68
CA VAL A 175 10.85 -2.39 5.70
C VAL A 175 10.37 -2.63 4.26
N VAL A 176 10.01 -3.87 3.93
CA VAL A 176 9.49 -4.23 2.60
C VAL A 176 8.21 -3.44 2.32
N GLN A 177 7.26 -3.43 3.26
CA GLN A 177 6.00 -2.72 3.11
C GLN A 177 6.20 -1.21 2.99
N ALA A 178 7.09 -0.61 3.79
CA ALA A 178 7.39 0.82 3.70
C ALA A 178 8.06 1.19 2.36
N PHE A 179 8.94 0.35 1.82
CA PHE A 179 9.56 0.61 0.53
C PHE A 179 8.56 0.54 -0.62
N PHE A 180 7.84 -0.59 -0.77
CA PHE A 180 6.85 -0.75 -1.84
C PHE A 180 5.71 0.25 -1.70
N ALA A 181 5.23 0.43 -0.46
CA ALA A 181 4.83 1.68 0.18
C ALA A 181 5.04 2.98 -0.64
N GLY A 182 6.15 3.65 -0.34
CA GLY A 182 6.44 4.93 -0.98
C GLY A 182 6.69 4.81 -2.46
N ALA A 183 7.26 3.71 -2.96
CA ALA A 183 7.60 3.55 -4.36
C ALA A 183 6.37 3.72 -5.29
N GLY A 184 5.25 3.06 -4.98
CA GLY A 184 4.05 3.28 -5.82
C GLY A 184 3.23 4.51 -5.44
N PHE A 185 3.45 5.15 -4.29
CA PHE A 185 2.91 6.52 -4.10
C PHE A 185 3.67 7.55 -4.94
N MET A 186 4.95 7.30 -5.24
CA MET A 186 5.77 8.14 -6.13
C MET A 186 5.49 7.91 -7.60
N ASP A 187 5.02 6.73 -7.99
CA ASP A 187 4.80 6.37 -9.39
C ASP A 187 3.96 7.40 -10.18
N PRO A 188 2.85 7.94 -9.66
CA PRO A 188 2.06 8.96 -10.36
C PRO A 188 2.85 10.26 -10.64
N VAL A 189 3.72 10.65 -9.71
CA VAL A 189 4.60 11.83 -9.85
C VAL A 189 5.65 11.58 -10.93
N LEU A 190 6.22 10.38 -10.96
CA LEU A 190 7.24 9.97 -11.93
C LEU A 190 6.63 9.80 -13.33
N GLU A 191 5.43 9.22 -13.42
CA GLU A 191 4.66 9.06 -14.65
C GLU A 191 4.43 10.40 -15.36
N ARG A 192 4.07 11.44 -14.61
CA ARG A 192 3.86 12.79 -15.15
C ARG A 192 5.07 13.39 -15.81
N ARG A 193 6.26 13.05 -15.32
CA ARG A 193 7.53 13.44 -15.94
C ARG A 193 7.95 12.48 -17.06
N ARG A 194 7.00 11.68 -17.56
CA ARG A 194 7.14 10.72 -18.68
C ARG A 194 8.17 9.62 -18.45
N LEU A 195 8.48 9.32 -17.19
CA LEU A 195 9.26 8.12 -16.88
C LEU A 195 8.43 6.89 -17.23
N GLY A 196 9.01 5.90 -17.88
CA GLY A 196 8.37 4.59 -18.07
C GLY A 196 8.38 3.75 -16.79
N ILE A 197 7.60 2.66 -16.74
CA ILE A 197 7.46 1.79 -15.56
C ILE A 197 8.81 1.30 -15.01
N ARG A 198 9.70 0.81 -15.90
CA ARG A 198 11.04 0.36 -15.51
C ARG A 198 11.90 1.50 -14.94
N ALA A 199 11.77 2.69 -15.52
CA ALA A 199 12.51 3.86 -15.06
C ALA A 199 11.99 4.37 -13.70
N SER A 200 10.67 4.31 -13.48
CA SER A 200 10.02 4.63 -12.20
C SER A 200 10.48 3.70 -11.07
N LEU A 201 10.51 2.38 -11.33
CA LEU A 201 11.03 1.38 -10.38
C LEU A 201 12.53 1.59 -10.10
N SER A 202 13.32 1.84 -11.14
CA SER A 202 14.76 2.12 -11.01
C SER A 202 15.01 3.40 -10.20
N HIS A 203 14.22 4.46 -10.45
CA HIS A 203 14.29 5.71 -9.70
C HIS A 203 13.94 5.50 -8.23
N SER A 204 12.86 4.78 -7.94
CA SER A 204 12.44 4.44 -6.57
C SER A 204 13.50 3.63 -5.82
N ASN A 205 14.18 2.70 -6.52
CA ASN A 205 15.28 1.93 -5.93
C ASN A 205 16.53 2.79 -5.65
N ARG A 206 16.86 3.75 -6.53
CA ARG A 206 17.95 4.72 -6.31
C ARG A 206 17.66 5.63 -5.12
N HIS A 207 16.40 6.03 -4.94
CA HIS A 207 15.93 6.86 -3.84
C HIS A 207 15.22 6.05 -2.73
N LYS A 208 15.64 4.80 -2.51
CA LYS A 208 14.95 3.85 -1.61
C LYS A 208 14.68 4.37 -0.21
N TRP A 209 15.60 5.15 0.36
CA TRP A 209 15.42 5.72 1.70
C TRP A 209 14.30 6.75 1.75
N HIS A 210 14.15 7.55 0.69
CA HIS A 210 13.07 8.52 0.57
C HIS A 210 11.72 7.82 0.36
N ALA A 211 11.68 6.81 -0.52
CA ALA A 211 10.51 5.95 -0.71
C ALA A 211 10.10 5.26 0.60
N MET A 212 11.05 4.66 1.32
CA MET A 212 10.79 4.07 2.64
C MET A 212 10.28 5.10 3.65
N GLY A 213 10.78 6.32 3.66
CA GLY A 213 10.32 7.38 4.56
C GLY A 213 8.85 7.75 4.31
N ASN A 214 8.48 7.90 3.04
CA ASN A 214 7.09 8.13 2.66
C ASN A 214 6.20 6.93 3.03
N GLY A 215 6.57 5.71 2.65
CA GLY A 215 5.76 4.55 2.97
C GLY A 215 5.72 4.20 4.46
N ALA A 216 6.73 4.56 5.24
CA ALA A 216 6.69 4.44 6.69
C ALA A 216 5.59 5.32 7.29
N GLY A 217 5.40 6.55 6.79
CA GLY A 217 4.28 7.40 7.19
C GLY A 217 2.92 6.74 6.91
N PHE A 218 2.79 6.07 5.76
CA PHE A 218 1.59 5.31 5.40
C PHE A 218 1.36 4.14 6.36
N VAL A 219 2.37 3.31 6.61
CA VAL A 219 2.28 2.18 7.54
C VAL A 219 1.92 2.65 8.95
N LEU A 220 2.53 3.75 9.41
CA LEU A 220 2.21 4.35 10.72
C LEU A 220 0.76 4.82 10.81
N MET A 221 0.23 5.45 9.75
CA MET A 221 -1.19 5.85 9.71
C MET A 221 -2.11 4.63 9.71
N MET A 222 -1.76 3.55 9.02
CA MET A 222 -2.57 2.32 8.95
C MET A 222 -2.75 1.63 10.31
N PHE A 223 -1.86 1.88 11.28
CA PHE A 223 -2.05 1.41 12.66
C PHE A 223 -3.18 2.11 13.41
N ILE A 224 -3.70 3.23 12.90
CA ILE A 224 -4.86 3.93 13.46
C ILE A 224 -6.11 3.39 12.75
N PRO A 225 -6.94 2.55 13.39
CA PRO A 225 -8.12 1.97 12.74
C PRO A 225 -9.10 3.05 12.29
N ILE A 226 -9.87 2.76 11.24
CA ILE A 226 -10.90 3.63 10.65
C ILE A 226 -10.29 4.91 10.02
N VAL A 227 -9.72 5.80 10.83
CA VAL A 227 -9.14 7.08 10.38
C VAL A 227 -7.93 6.84 9.48
N GLY A 228 -7.04 5.93 9.88
CA GLY A 228 -5.88 5.54 9.08
C GLY A 228 -6.29 4.87 7.79
N TRP A 229 -7.25 3.95 7.84
CA TRP A 229 -7.72 3.24 6.65
C TRP A 229 -8.38 4.16 5.64
N PHE A 230 -9.00 5.25 6.10
CA PHE A 230 -9.60 6.26 5.23
C PHE A 230 -8.54 7.22 4.66
N LEU A 231 -7.61 7.71 5.49
CA LEU A 231 -6.71 8.81 5.12
C LEU A 231 -5.35 8.36 4.59
N ALA A 232 -4.83 7.20 5.02
CA ALA A 232 -3.45 6.81 4.77
C ALA A 232 -3.07 6.76 3.28
N PRO A 233 -3.88 6.18 2.38
CA PRO A 233 -3.50 6.11 0.96
C PRO A 233 -3.46 7.50 0.32
N SER A 234 -4.43 8.36 0.62
CA SER A 234 -4.48 9.73 0.10
C SER A 234 -3.35 10.59 0.65
N TYR A 235 -3.03 10.47 1.95
CA TYR A 235 -1.89 11.15 2.54
C TYR A 235 -0.57 10.68 1.94
N GLY A 236 -0.43 9.39 1.65
CA GLY A 236 0.74 8.84 0.96
C GLY A 236 0.94 9.45 -0.43
N ILE A 237 -0.12 9.53 -1.23
CA ILE A 237 -0.10 10.16 -2.56
C ILE A 237 0.28 11.64 -2.45
N ILE A 238 -0.36 12.41 -1.56
CA ILE A 238 -0.08 13.84 -1.42
C ILE A 238 1.35 14.07 -0.89
N ALA A 239 1.79 13.28 0.09
CA ALA A 239 3.15 13.35 0.60
C ALA A 239 4.19 13.01 -0.49
N ALA A 240 3.87 12.05 -1.37
CA ALA A 240 4.72 11.70 -2.50
C ALA A 240 4.71 12.77 -3.59
N ALA A 241 3.57 13.41 -3.84
CA ALA A 241 3.46 14.54 -4.76
C ALA A 241 4.31 15.74 -4.30
N VAL A 242 4.29 16.05 -3.00
CA VAL A 242 5.09 17.13 -2.42
C VAL A 242 6.58 16.83 -2.50
N SER A 243 7.01 15.66 -2.01
CA SER A 243 8.42 15.36 -1.76
C SER A 243 9.10 14.56 -2.87
N GLY A 244 8.33 13.86 -3.71
CA GLY A 244 8.84 13.09 -4.85
C GLY A 244 9.30 13.99 -6.00
N VAL A 245 8.80 15.21 -6.07
CA VAL A 245 9.31 16.26 -6.95
C VAL A 245 10.74 16.64 -6.56
N ASP A 246 11.04 16.77 -5.26
CA ASP A 246 12.39 17.10 -4.80
C ASP A 246 13.41 16.03 -5.20
N THR A 247 13.03 14.75 -5.20
CA THR A 247 13.92 13.66 -5.65
C THR A 247 14.23 13.69 -7.15
N LEU A 248 13.41 14.38 -7.95
CA LEU A 248 13.67 14.62 -9.36
C LEU A 248 14.60 15.81 -9.60
N TYR A 249 14.68 16.75 -8.65
CA TYR A 249 15.58 17.90 -8.71
C TYR A 249 16.96 17.61 -8.10
N ASP A 250 17.01 16.78 -7.05
CA ASP A 250 18.27 16.39 -6.37
C ASP A 250 19.17 15.51 -7.26
N GLY A 251 18.58 14.78 -8.21
CA GLY A 251 19.28 14.15 -9.32
C GLY A 251 19.04 14.94 -10.59
N LYS A 252 20.06 15.62 -11.16
CA LYS A 252 20.04 16.22 -12.51
C LYS A 252 19.71 15.18 -13.61
N THR A 253 18.47 14.74 -13.68
CA THR A 253 17.90 13.81 -14.68
C THR A 253 16.70 14.43 -15.38
N LEU A 254 16.71 15.74 -15.54
CA LEU A 254 16.08 16.42 -16.67
C LEU A 254 17.18 16.87 -17.62
N ARG A 255 17.82 15.91 -18.31
CA ARG A 255 18.48 16.23 -19.56
C ARG A 255 17.38 16.31 -20.62
N ARG A 256 17.29 17.52 -21.17
CA ARG A 256 16.57 17.96 -22.38
C ARG A 256 16.16 16.85 -23.33
#